data_AF-X0PHM8-F1
#
_entry.id   AF-X0PHM8-F1
#
_cell.length_a   1.000
_cell.length_b   1.000
_cell.length_c   1.000
_cell.angle_alpha   90.00
_cell.angle_beta   90.00
_cell.angle_gamma   90.00
#
_symmetry.space_group_name_H-M   'P 1'
#
loop_
_entity.id
_entity.type
_entity.pdbx_description
1 polymer ?
#
loop_
_entity_poly.entity_id
_entity_poly.type
_entity_poly.pdbx_seq_one_letter_code
_entity_poly.pdbx_strand_id
1 'polypeptide(L)'
;MSYQALYRVWRPQRFDEIVGQSIITQTLKNAILTKQISHAYLFTGPRGTGKTSAAKIFAKRLTAIILKTVNLVTSVKPVRQLMRAV
;
A
#
# COMPACT_ATOMS: atom_id res chain seq x y z
N MET A 1 6.35 3.78 29.48
CA MET A 1 5.85 2.94 28.37
C MET A 1 4.44 3.37 28.00
N SER A 2 4.20 3.86 26.78
CA SER A 2 2.82 4.10 26.32
C SER A 2 2.20 2.77 25.85
N TYR A 3 0.99 2.46 26.32
CA TYR A 3 0.27 1.27 25.88
C TYR A 3 -0.05 1.38 24.39
N GLN A 4 0.60 0.54 23.58
CA GLN A 4 0.40 0.54 22.13
C GLN A 4 -0.60 -0.56 21.76
N ALA A 5 -1.75 -0.17 21.22
CA ALA A 5 -2.79 -1.13 20.87
C ALA A 5 -2.31 -2.15 19.83
N LEU A 6 -2.59 -3.44 20.06
CA LEU A 6 -2.12 -4.57 19.26
C LEU A 6 -2.40 -4.42 17.76
N TYR A 7 -3.57 -3.89 17.38
CA TYR A 7 -3.93 -3.68 15.97
C TYR A 7 -3.03 -2.67 15.24
N ARG A 8 -2.32 -1.80 15.97
CA ARG A 8 -1.34 -0.87 15.39
C ARG A 8 0.02 -1.53 15.20
N VAL A 9 0.38 -2.46 16.09
CA VAL A 9 1.63 -3.21 16.04
C VAL A 9 1.59 -4.22 14.89
N TRP A 10 0.46 -4.90 14.70
CA TRP A 10 0.29 -5.97 13.71
C TRP A 10 -0.32 -5.51 12.39
N ARG A 11 -0.33 -4.21 12.10
CA ARG A 11 -0.88 -3.73 10.83
C ARG A 11 0.06 -4.12 9.68
N PRO A 12 -0.39 -4.93 8.71
CA PRO A 12 0.47 -5.46 7.67
C PRO A 12 1.14 -4.34 6.88
N GLN A 13 2.44 -4.49 6.65
CA GLN A 13 3.30 -3.60 5.89
C GLN A 13 3.67 -4.17 4.52
N ARG A 14 3.50 -5.49 4.34
CA ARG A 14 3.83 -6.22 3.12
C ARG A 14 2.62 -6.99 2.62
N PHE A 15 2.59 -7.28 1.31
CA PHE A 15 1.53 -8.09 0.71
C PHE A 15 1.51 -9.52 1.28
N ASP A 16 2.67 -10.05 1.68
CA ASP A 16 2.81 -11.40 2.24
C ASP A 16 2.20 -11.53 3.64
N GLU A 17 1.99 -10.41 4.34
CA GLU A 17 1.37 -10.36 5.67
C GLU A 17 -0.16 -10.25 5.58
N ILE A 18 -0.73 -10.15 4.36
CA ILE A 18 -2.17 -10.12 4.15
C ILE A 18 -2.69 -11.56 4.09
N VAL A 19 -3.47 -11.94 5.10
CA VAL A 19 -4.05 -13.29 5.19
C VAL A 19 -5.32 -13.38 4.32
N GLY A 20 -5.45 -14.48 3.57
CA GLY A 20 -6.69 -14.86 2.87
C GLY A 20 -6.97 -14.13 1.54
N GLN A 21 -6.06 -13.28 1.04
CA GLN A 21 -6.25 -12.52 -0.21
C GLN A 21 -5.14 -12.79 -1.25
N SER A 22 -4.78 -14.05 -1.45
CA SER A 22 -3.70 -14.46 -2.36
C SER A 22 -3.87 -13.91 -3.78
N ILE A 23 -5.06 -14.06 -4.36
CA ILE A 23 -5.37 -13.61 -5.73
C ILE A 23 -5.15 -12.09 -5.88
N ILE A 24 -5.69 -11.30 -4.96
CA ILE A 24 -5.57 -9.83 -5.02
C ILE A 24 -4.11 -9.40 -4.85
N THR A 25 -3.41 -9.99 -3.87
CA THR A 25 -1.99 -9.67 -3.67
C THR A 25 -1.12 -10.05 -4.87
N GLN A 26 -1.42 -11.16 -5.53
CA GLN A 26 -0.69 -11.59 -6.72
C GLN A 26 -0.95 -10.65 -7.90
N THR A 27 -2.20 -10.25 -8.15
CA THR A 27 -2.55 -9.31 -9.23
C THR A 27 -1.85 -7.97 -9.03
N LEU A 28 -1.86 -7.43 -7.80
CA LEU A 28 -1.21 -6.15 -7.50
C LEU A 28 0.32 -6.25 -7.60
N LYS A 29 0.92 -7.38 -7.17
CA LYS A 29 2.35 -7.64 -7.36
C LYS A 29 2.70 -7.70 -8.85
N ASN A 30 1.91 -8.43 -9.64
CA ASN A 30 2.13 -8.56 -11.07
C ASN A 30 2.02 -7.21 -11.78
N ALA A 31 1.01 -6.40 -11.49
CA ALA A 31 0.84 -5.05 -12.04
C ALA A 31 2.05 -4.13 -11.75
N ILE A 32 2.64 -4.27 -10.56
CA ILE A 32 3.86 -3.56 -10.19
C ILE A 32 5.07 -4.08 -11.00
N LEU A 33 5.23 -5.40 -11.11
CA LEU A 33 6.36 -6.02 -11.83
C LEU A 33 6.34 -5.72 -13.33
N THR A 34 5.15 -5.77 -13.94
CA THR A 34 4.95 -5.47 -15.37
C THR A 34 4.89 -3.97 -15.66
N LYS A 35 4.94 -3.12 -14.63
CA LYS A 35 4.75 -1.66 -14.70
C LYS A 35 3.42 -1.24 -15.36
N GLN A 36 2.45 -2.14 -15.45
CA GLN A 36 1.12 -1.86 -15.98
C GLN A 36 0.21 -1.38 -14.85
N ILE A 37 0.29 -0.09 -14.53
CA ILE A 37 -0.48 0.52 -13.45
C ILE A 37 -1.71 1.20 -14.04
N SER A 38 -2.90 0.73 -13.67
CA SER A 38 -4.16 1.40 -14.02
C SER A 38 -4.29 2.77 -13.35
N HIS A 39 -5.06 3.66 -13.98
CA HIS A 39 -5.31 5.01 -13.46
C HIS A 39 -5.96 5.02 -12.07
N ALA A 40 -6.85 4.06 -11.79
CA ALA A 40 -7.55 3.96 -10.51
C ALA A 40 -7.74 2.50 -10.08
N TYR A 41 -7.76 2.27 -8.77
CA TYR A 41 -8.04 0.97 -8.15
C TYR A 41 -9.17 1.12 -7.14
N LEU A 42 -10.24 0.34 -7.29
CA LEU A 42 -11.37 0.29 -6.37
C LEU A 42 -11.29 -0.96 -5.50
N PHE A 43 -11.17 -0.78 -4.18
CA PHE A 43 -11.16 -1.88 -3.21
C PHE A 43 -12.52 -1.98 -2.52
N THR A 44 -13.31 -3.01 -2.85
CA THR A 44 -14.67 -3.22 -2.29
C THR A 44 -14.74 -4.44 -1.37
N GLY A 45 -15.69 -4.43 -0.41
CA GLY A 45 -15.97 -5.57 0.47
C GLY A 45 -16.36 -5.22 1.92
N PRO A 46 -16.66 -6.22 2.77
CA PRO A 46 -17.15 -6.04 4.15
C PRO A 46 -16.19 -5.29 5.07
N ARG A 47 -16.67 -4.66 6.15
CA ARG A 47 -15.79 -3.96 7.11
C ARG A 47 -14.78 -4.93 7.74
N GLY A 48 -13.56 -4.46 7.99
CA GLY A 48 -12.49 -5.27 8.61
C GLY A 48 -11.66 -6.14 7.67
N THR A 49 -12.04 -6.30 6.39
CA THR A 49 -11.33 -7.19 5.44
C THR A 49 -10.01 -6.62 4.87
N GLY A 50 -9.35 -5.70 5.56
CA GLY A 50 -7.99 -5.26 5.17
C GLY A 50 -7.87 -4.40 3.90
N LYS A 51 -8.96 -4.02 3.21
CA LYS A 51 -8.97 -3.21 1.97
C LYS A 51 -8.11 -1.95 2.04
N THR A 52 -8.33 -1.11 3.05
CA THR A 52 -7.55 0.12 3.25
C THR A 52 -6.09 -0.17 3.56
N SER A 53 -5.79 -1.30 4.21
CA SER A 53 -4.41 -1.72 4.49
C SER A 53 -3.72 -2.22 3.21
N ALA A 54 -4.40 -3.01 2.37
CA ALA A 54 -3.89 -3.42 1.07
C ALA A 54 -3.61 -2.21 0.16
N ALA A 55 -4.55 -1.25 0.09
CA ALA A 55 -4.36 0.00 -0.65
C ALA A 55 -3.15 0.80 -0.15
N LYS A 56 -2.95 0.86 1.18
CA LYS A 56 -1.77 1.50 1.80
C LYS A 56 -0.45 0.84 1.39
N ILE A 57 -0.40 -0.49 1.43
CA ILE A 57 0.80 -1.25 1.04
C ILE A 57 1.10 -1.01 -0.45
N PHE A 58 0.07 -1.05 -1.30
CA PHE A 58 0.19 -0.79 -2.73
C PHE A 58 0.69 0.64 -3.03
N ALA A 59 0.08 1.65 -2.43
CA ALA A 59 0.51 3.04 -2.57
C ALA A 59 1.98 3.23 -2.14
N LYS A 60 2.39 2.64 -1.01
CA LYS A 60 3.78 2.71 -0.54
C LYS A 60 4.77 2.12 -1.55
N ARG A 61 4.42 1.00 -2.20
CA ARG A 61 5.25 0.37 -3.24
C ARG A 61 5.30 1.21 -4.51
N LEU A 62 4.16 1.74 -4.97
CA LEU A 62 4.11 2.65 -6.11
C LEU A 62 4.95 3.90 -5.88
N THR A 63 4.82 4.54 -4.71
CA THR A 63 5.63 5.72 -4.38
C THR A 63 7.11 5.37 -4.34
N ALA A 64 7.52 4.22 -3.82
CA ALA A 64 8.92 3.81 -3.83
C ALA A 64 9.47 3.64 -5.27
N ILE A 65 8.66 3.13 -6.21
CA ILE A 65 9.05 2.98 -7.62
C ILE A 65 9.14 4.35 -8.31
N ILE A 66 8.14 5.20 -8.09
CA ILE A 66 8.14 6.57 -8.61
C ILE A 66 9.36 7.30 -8.06
N LEU A 67 9.63 7.24 -6.75
CA LEU A 67 10.82 7.85 -6.14
C LEU A 67 12.14 7.27 -6.67
N LYS A 68 12.22 5.97 -6.98
CA LYS A 68 13.43 5.40 -7.60
C LYS A 68 13.64 5.92 -9.02
N THR A 69 12.56 6.24 -9.73
CA THR A 69 12.58 6.84 -11.07
C THR A 69 12.86 8.35 -11.00
N VAL A 70 12.32 9.02 -9.99
CA VAL A 70 12.38 10.47 -9.76
C VAL A 70 13.62 10.87 -8.96
N ASN A 71 14.35 9.98 -8.29
CA ASN A 71 15.66 10.30 -7.69
C ASN A 71 16.76 10.59 -8.73
N LEU A 72 16.44 10.58 -10.03
CA LEU A 72 17.22 11.27 -11.07
C LEU A 72 16.92 12.77 -11.15
N VAL A 73 15.78 13.24 -10.63
CA VAL A 73 15.29 14.63 -10.69
C VAL A 73 14.38 14.91 -9.47
N THR A 74 14.94 15.48 -8.40
CA THR A 74 14.27 16.26 -7.32
C THR A 74 13.64 15.58 -6.10
N SER A 75 13.80 16.29 -4.97
CA SER A 75 13.36 16.02 -3.59
C SER A 75 11.85 16.17 -3.41
N VAL A 76 11.13 15.10 -3.02
CA VAL A 76 9.67 15.19 -2.77
C VAL A 76 9.26 14.53 -1.45
N LYS A 77 8.35 15.22 -0.75
CA LYS A 77 7.81 14.99 0.61
C LYS A 77 7.21 13.58 0.86
N PRO A 78 7.26 13.09 2.11
CA PRO A 78 6.89 11.71 2.45
C PRO A 78 5.37 11.43 2.43
N VAL A 79 5.03 10.21 2.00
CA VAL A 79 3.71 9.55 1.84
C VAL A 79 2.71 9.76 2.99
N ARG A 80 3.16 10.14 4.19
CA ARG A 80 2.27 10.38 5.35
C ARG A 80 1.25 11.50 5.11
N GLN A 81 1.53 12.46 4.22
CA GLN A 81 0.67 13.63 4.04
C GLN A 81 -0.53 13.37 3.13
N LEU A 82 -0.45 12.42 2.18
CA LEU A 82 -1.52 12.16 1.21
C LEU A 82 -2.70 11.35 1.77
N MET A 83 -2.50 10.60 2.86
CA MET A 83 -3.51 9.65 3.36
C MET A 83 -4.32 10.14 4.58
N ARG A 84 -4.22 11.43 4.93
CA ARG A 84 -5.03 12.06 5.99
C ARG A 84 -6.34 12.68 5.47
N ALA A 85 -6.56 12.69 4.16
CA ALA A 85 -7.70 13.35 3.51
C ALA A 85 -8.81 12.39 3.04
N VAL A 86 -8.79 11.12 3.48
CA VAL A 86 -9.85 10.11 3.23
C VAL A 86 -10.18 9.42 4.54
#